data_AF-A0A1E5LD98-F1
#
_entry.id   AF-A0A1E5LD98-F1
#
_cell.length_a   1.000
_cell.length_b   1.000
_cell.length_c   1.000
_cell.angle_alpha   90.00
_cell.angle_beta   90.00
_cell.angle_gamma   90.00
#
_symmetry.space_group_name_H-M   'P 1'
#
loop_
_entity.id
_entity.type
_entity.pdbx_description
1 polymer ?
#
loop_
_entity_poly.entity_id
_entity_poly.type
_entity_poly.pdbx_seq_one_letter_code
_entity_poly.pdbx_strand_id
1 'polypeptide(L)'
;MKKFVLSIIFVFCLFFSYSTASANHSDNLAEANVEINVNGEFIQTDVYPYLKDQHLLIPIRTLSTLGLSYGWDTSSNTVTIQNADEDTLIIKANSQVAYKNNNKIKMNIPAQMTNGRIFVPVRFITESLGYHVQYESIRRMVFITSNDYAFNMDSLNQEDKVAARRAAISLPLTPDFKTLDNPVSPFHEYIFLTGETNKYIYYNGHTGTIVEIKDGKAVVQGQYELGKKGILFNFEDFSGKITKMNIEDPLLKPYFLSMHGIVGFKNNGDGTMLVYYEYEHGTERATVSFTGSHSNLIQNPWEIERSEPRKKRIFVE
;
A
#
# COMPACT_ATOMS: atom_id res chain seq x y z
N MET A 1 -29.02 37.19 63.34
CA MET A 1 -28.20 36.56 62.29
C MET A 1 -26.89 36.09 62.93
N LYS A 2 -26.84 34.82 63.38
CA LYS A 2 -25.91 33.77 62.93
C LYS A 2 -24.44 34.20 62.71
N LYS A 3 -23.65 33.97 63.77
CA LYS A 3 -22.24 33.53 63.92
C LYS A 3 -21.38 33.45 62.65
N PHE A 4 -20.13 33.95 62.71
CA PHE A 4 -18.94 33.09 62.54
C PHE A 4 -17.67 33.77 63.07
N VAL A 5 -16.80 32.95 63.65
CA VAL A 5 -15.64 33.23 64.49
C VAL A 5 -14.42 32.55 63.87
N LEU A 6 -13.26 33.23 63.94
CA LEU A 6 -11.84 32.79 63.91
C LEU A 6 -11.34 31.70 62.94
N SER A 7 -10.21 32.00 62.27
CA SER A 7 -8.90 31.26 62.31
C SER A 7 -8.00 31.85 61.21
N ILE A 8 -6.79 32.42 61.43
CA ILE A 8 -5.55 31.95 62.05
C ILE A 8 -4.88 30.78 61.28
N ILE A 9 -3.64 31.04 60.83
CA ILE A 9 -2.46 30.13 60.70
C ILE A 9 -2.08 29.45 59.35
N PHE A 10 -0.78 29.61 59.08
CA PHE A 10 0.21 28.72 58.42
C PHE A 10 0.50 28.77 56.91
N VAL A 11 1.71 29.27 56.66
CA VAL A 11 2.68 28.91 55.62
C VAL A 11 2.69 27.40 55.33
N PHE A 12 2.52 27.04 54.05
CA PHE A 12 3.15 25.84 53.50
C PHE A 12 3.49 26.07 52.03
N CYS A 13 4.79 26.26 51.76
CA CYS A 13 5.35 26.23 50.41
C CYS A 13 5.20 24.80 49.87
N LEU A 14 4.24 24.57 48.99
CA LEU A 14 4.27 23.42 48.09
C LEU A 14 5.05 23.81 46.84
N PHE A 15 6.34 23.47 46.85
CA PHE A 15 7.07 23.20 45.62
C PHE A 15 6.34 22.06 44.89
N PHE A 16 5.46 22.40 43.97
CA PHE A 16 4.95 21.46 42.98
C PHE A 16 6.08 21.20 41.99
N SER A 17 6.95 20.24 42.32
CA SER A 17 7.84 19.63 41.34
C SER A 17 6.94 18.95 40.30
N TYR A 18 6.81 19.56 39.13
CA TYR A 18 6.26 18.88 37.96
C TYR A 18 7.22 17.73 37.63
N SER A 19 6.89 16.54 38.13
CA SER A 19 7.45 15.31 37.61
C SER A 19 6.90 15.17 36.19
N THR A 20 7.71 15.51 35.19
CA THR A 20 7.43 15.08 33.82
C THR A 20 7.54 13.57 33.82
N ALA A 21 6.40 12.89 33.96
CA ALA A 21 6.30 11.50 33.57
C ALA A 21 6.77 11.45 32.12
N SER A 22 7.98 10.93 31.91
CA SER A 22 8.43 10.54 30.59
C SER A 22 7.40 9.54 30.11
N ALA A 23 6.64 9.91 29.07
CA ALA A 23 5.77 8.97 28.39
C ALA A 23 6.66 7.79 28.01
N ASN A 24 6.37 6.62 28.59
CA ASN A 24 6.95 5.38 28.11
C ASN A 24 6.62 5.32 26.62
N HIS A 25 7.66 5.40 25.78
CA HIS A 25 7.54 5.00 24.39
C HIS A 25 7.28 3.50 24.45
N SER A 26 6.00 3.12 24.53
CA SER A 26 5.62 1.80 24.07
C SER A 26 6.12 1.74 22.63
N ASP A 27 7.03 0.81 22.32
CA ASP A 27 7.30 0.36 20.95
C ASP A 27 5.96 -0.14 20.38
N ASN A 28 5.07 0.78 20.02
CA ASN A 28 3.99 0.50 19.10
C ASN A 28 4.71 0.27 17.78
N LEU A 29 4.92 -1.01 17.46
CA LEU A 29 5.18 -1.43 16.09
C LEU A 29 4.00 -0.87 15.29
N ALA A 30 4.21 0.28 14.66
CA ALA A 30 3.21 0.86 13.80
C ALA A 30 2.99 -0.16 12.69
N GLU A 31 1.79 -0.75 12.64
CA GLU A 31 1.40 -1.62 11.55
C GLU A 31 1.64 -0.83 10.27
N ALA A 32 2.65 -1.29 9.52
CA ALA A 32 2.92 -0.72 8.25
C ALA A 32 1.89 -1.39 7.34
N ASN A 33 0.74 -0.72 7.13
CA ASN A 33 -0.13 -1.00 6.00
C ASN A 33 0.67 -0.76 4.73
N VAL A 34 1.54 -1.72 4.41
CA VAL A 34 2.52 -1.70 3.34
C VAL A 34 2.26 -2.94 2.52
N GLU A 35 1.86 -2.72 1.30
CA GLU A 35 1.68 -3.78 0.32
C GLU A 35 3.04 -4.13 -0.29
N ILE A 36 3.21 -5.41 -0.63
CA ILE A 36 4.45 -5.92 -1.20
C ILE A 36 4.15 -6.47 -2.58
N ASN A 37 4.90 -6.01 -3.55
CA ASN A 37 4.87 -6.49 -4.91
C ASN A 37 6.23 -7.12 -5.26
N VAL A 38 6.21 -8.34 -5.78
CA VAL A 38 7.41 -9.06 -6.22
C VAL A 38 7.25 -9.41 -7.68
N ASN A 39 8.11 -8.87 -8.56
CA ASN A 39 8.05 -9.13 -10.01
C ASN A 39 6.63 -8.89 -10.61
N GLY A 40 5.92 -7.87 -10.16
CA GLY A 40 4.57 -7.54 -10.62
C GLY A 40 3.45 -8.30 -9.90
N GLU A 41 3.76 -9.26 -9.04
CA GLU A 41 2.80 -10.03 -8.25
C GLU A 41 2.58 -9.40 -6.87
N PHE A 42 1.32 -9.16 -6.50
CA PHE A 42 0.95 -8.70 -5.16
C PHE A 42 0.99 -9.86 -4.17
N ILE A 43 1.88 -9.77 -3.17
CA ILE A 43 2.11 -10.84 -2.21
C ILE A 43 1.15 -10.72 -1.04
N GLN A 44 0.33 -11.74 -0.88
CA GLN A 44 -0.46 -11.93 0.33
C GLN A 44 0.41 -12.49 1.45
N THR A 45 0.32 -11.88 2.62
CA THR A 45 0.98 -12.36 3.82
C THR A 45 -0.06 -12.61 4.92
N ASP A 46 0.18 -13.65 5.72
CA ASP A 46 -0.62 -13.98 6.90
C ASP A 46 -0.25 -13.12 8.11
N VAL A 47 0.92 -12.46 8.07
CA VAL A 47 1.36 -11.50 9.08
C VAL A 47 1.89 -10.24 8.40
N TYR A 48 1.43 -9.08 8.85
CA TYR A 48 1.76 -7.80 8.22
C TYR A 48 3.23 -7.40 8.45
N PRO A 49 3.87 -6.77 7.45
CA PRO A 49 5.12 -6.04 7.64
C PRO A 49 4.98 -4.95 8.70
N TYR A 50 6.10 -4.58 9.32
CA TYR A 50 6.12 -3.45 10.26
C TYR A 50 7.39 -2.64 10.15
N LEU A 51 7.30 -1.36 10.48
CA LEU A 51 8.44 -0.48 10.60
C LEU A 51 9.01 -0.58 12.01
N LYS A 52 10.33 -0.72 12.11
CA LYS A 52 11.06 -0.55 13.37
C LYS A 52 12.35 0.20 13.10
N ASP A 53 12.59 1.25 13.87
CA ASP A 53 13.75 2.12 13.72
C ASP A 53 13.99 2.57 12.26
N GLN A 54 12.90 2.93 11.55
CA GLN A 54 12.89 3.31 10.13
C GLN A 54 13.29 2.20 9.14
N HIS A 55 13.33 0.95 9.58
CA HIS A 55 13.56 -0.23 8.74
C HIS A 55 12.26 -1.02 8.59
N LEU A 56 11.90 -1.37 7.37
CA LEU A 56 10.77 -2.25 7.14
C LEU A 56 11.20 -3.70 7.33
N LEU A 57 10.55 -4.38 8.27
CA LEU A 57 10.68 -5.80 8.48
C LEU A 57 9.51 -6.54 7.86
N ILE A 58 9.83 -7.59 7.11
CA ILE A 58 8.86 -8.45 6.44
C ILE A 58 9.03 -9.90 6.91
N PRO A 59 7.98 -10.72 6.94
CA PRO A 59 8.13 -12.16 7.06
C PRO A 59 8.99 -12.67 5.90
N ILE A 60 10.03 -13.45 6.19
CA ILE A 60 11.00 -13.86 5.16
C ILE A 60 10.35 -14.62 3.98
N ARG A 61 9.25 -15.34 4.26
CA ARG A 61 8.50 -16.13 3.28
C ARG A 61 7.72 -15.30 2.26
N THR A 62 7.56 -13.99 2.49
CA THR A 62 7.00 -13.06 1.50
C THR A 62 7.84 -13.02 0.22
N LEU A 63 9.12 -13.42 0.28
CA LEU A 63 10.02 -13.47 -0.87
C LEU A 63 10.02 -14.83 -1.60
N SER A 64 9.06 -15.71 -1.30
CA SER A 64 9.03 -17.07 -1.87
C SER A 64 8.86 -17.10 -3.40
N THR A 65 8.15 -16.13 -3.96
CA THR A 65 7.89 -16.03 -5.41
C THR A 65 9.14 -15.68 -6.22
N LEU A 66 10.24 -15.27 -5.57
CA LEU A 66 11.56 -15.11 -6.19
C LEU A 66 12.28 -16.44 -6.46
N GLY A 67 11.65 -17.59 -6.18
CA GLY A 67 12.26 -18.92 -6.36
C GLY A 67 13.32 -19.26 -5.31
N LEU A 68 13.31 -18.55 -4.17
CA LEU A 68 14.27 -18.75 -3.09
C LEU A 68 14.07 -20.09 -2.38
N SER A 69 15.16 -20.78 -2.08
CA SER A 69 15.16 -21.96 -1.20
C SER A 69 15.39 -21.53 0.25
N TYR A 70 14.81 -22.27 1.20
CA TYR A 70 14.86 -21.94 2.62
C TYR A 70 15.15 -23.17 3.47
N GLY A 71 16.17 -23.09 4.32
CA GLY A 71 16.45 -24.02 5.40
C GLY A 71 16.25 -23.35 6.77
N TRP A 72 15.76 -24.10 7.75
CA TRP A 72 15.66 -23.62 9.13
C TRP A 72 16.35 -24.62 10.06
N ASP A 73 17.29 -24.14 10.86
CA ASP A 73 17.91 -24.88 11.94
C ASP A 73 17.33 -24.41 13.28
N THR A 74 16.53 -25.29 13.88
CA THR A 74 15.86 -25.04 15.18
C THR A 74 16.85 -24.98 16.34
N SER A 75 17.99 -25.68 16.26
CA SER A 75 18.97 -25.73 17.35
C SER A 75 19.72 -24.40 17.51
N SER A 76 20.01 -23.74 16.39
CA SER A 76 20.73 -22.48 16.35
C SER A 76 19.82 -21.26 16.13
N ASN A 77 18.53 -21.48 15.86
CA ASN A 77 17.55 -20.48 15.42
C ASN A 77 18.03 -19.69 14.21
N THR A 78 18.48 -20.42 13.19
CA THR A 78 19.11 -19.86 12.01
C THR A 78 18.31 -20.22 10.77
N VAL A 79 18.03 -19.21 9.94
CA VAL A 79 17.50 -19.40 8.59
C VAL A 79 18.64 -19.35 7.58
N THR A 80 18.61 -20.27 6.63
CA THR A 80 19.46 -20.25 5.43
C THR A 80 18.56 -19.98 4.24
N ILE A 81 18.93 -19.02 3.40
CA ILE A 81 18.23 -18.62 2.19
C ILE A 81 19.20 -18.81 1.03
N GLN A 82 18.74 -19.34 -0.09
CA GLN A 82 19.56 -19.46 -1.29
C GLN A 82 18.76 -18.98 -2.51
N ASN A 83 19.40 -18.21 -3.39
CA ASN A 83 18.82 -17.84 -4.68
C ASN A 83 19.19 -18.86 -5.77
N ALA A 84 18.71 -18.62 -7.00
CA ALA A 84 18.97 -19.51 -8.14
C ALA A 84 20.46 -19.55 -8.56
N ASP A 85 21.22 -18.50 -8.25
CA ASP A 85 22.67 -18.40 -8.52
C ASP A 85 23.53 -19.04 -7.40
N GLU A 86 22.89 -19.79 -6.49
CA GLU A 86 23.50 -20.45 -5.33
C GLU A 86 24.06 -19.51 -4.25
N ASP A 87 23.86 -18.20 -4.38
CA ASP A 87 24.19 -17.19 -3.38
C ASP A 87 23.42 -17.50 -2.09
N THR A 88 24.15 -17.70 -1.00
CA THR A 88 23.62 -18.19 0.27
C THR A 88 23.68 -17.10 1.34
N LEU A 89 22.55 -16.85 2.00
CA LEU A 89 22.43 -15.93 3.12
C LEU A 89 21.98 -16.67 4.39
N ILE A 90 22.79 -16.62 5.43
CA ILE A 90 22.55 -17.27 6.72
C ILE A 90 22.26 -16.18 7.76
N ILE A 91 21.12 -16.26 8.43
CA ILE A 91 20.65 -15.25 9.38
C ILE A 91 20.21 -15.90 10.67
N LYS A 92 20.78 -15.46 11.77
CA LYS A 92 20.37 -15.88 13.11
C LYS A 92 19.27 -14.97 13.64
N ALA A 93 18.20 -15.55 14.15
CA ALA A 93 17.13 -14.80 14.80
C ALA A 93 17.66 -13.96 15.98
N ASN A 94 17.10 -12.77 16.16
CA ASN A 94 17.47 -11.80 17.20
C ASN A 94 18.94 -11.37 17.17
N SER A 95 19.59 -11.46 16.00
CA SER A 95 20.96 -11.02 15.77
C SER A 95 21.03 -10.02 14.62
N GLN A 96 21.97 -9.08 14.69
CA GLN A 96 22.36 -8.22 13.56
C GLN A 96 23.39 -8.90 12.65
N VAL A 97 23.92 -10.07 13.04
CA VAL A 97 24.95 -10.77 12.28
C VAL A 97 24.28 -11.71 11.28
N ALA A 98 24.76 -11.65 10.05
CA ALA A 98 24.42 -12.58 8.98
C ALA A 98 25.69 -13.00 8.25
N TYR A 99 25.59 -14.02 7.40
CA TYR A 99 26.68 -14.48 6.55
C TYR A 99 26.21 -14.60 5.12
N LYS A 100 26.87 -13.90 4.19
CA LYS A 100 26.69 -14.08 2.75
C LYS A 100 27.86 -14.91 2.22
N ASN A 101 27.59 -16.10 1.67
CA ASN A 101 28.63 -17.00 1.16
C ASN A 101 29.77 -17.19 2.16
N ASN A 102 29.43 -17.49 3.42
CA ASN A 102 30.34 -17.61 4.57
C ASN A 102 31.07 -16.32 5.01
N ASN A 103 30.90 -15.20 4.32
CA ASN A 103 31.45 -13.92 4.74
C ASN A 103 30.51 -13.22 5.71
N LYS A 104 31.04 -12.82 6.87
CA LYS A 104 30.28 -12.14 7.91
C LYS A 104 29.88 -10.74 7.42
N ILE A 105 28.58 -10.45 7.48
CA ILE A 105 27.99 -9.16 7.17
C ILE A 105 27.06 -8.72 8.31
N LYS A 106 26.73 -7.43 8.36
CA LYS A 106 25.94 -6.83 9.44
C LYS A 106 24.67 -6.19 8.89
N MET A 107 23.55 -6.51 9.52
CA MET A 107 22.26 -5.84 9.34
C MET A 107 22.18 -4.59 10.22
N ASN A 108 21.52 -3.55 9.71
CA ASN A 108 21.29 -2.31 10.47
C ASN A 108 20.38 -2.54 11.70
N ILE A 109 19.42 -3.46 11.58
CA ILE A 109 18.52 -3.89 12.65
C ILE A 109 18.51 -5.42 12.70
N PRO A 110 18.40 -6.05 13.89
CA PRO A 110 18.38 -7.51 13.97
C PRO A 110 17.15 -8.10 13.27
N ALA A 111 17.31 -9.31 12.73
CA ALA A 111 16.15 -10.15 12.40
C ALA A 111 15.37 -10.47 13.69
N GLN A 112 14.06 -10.58 13.61
CA GLN A 112 13.19 -10.77 14.78
C GLN A 112 12.35 -12.02 14.64
N MET A 113 12.25 -12.81 15.70
CA MET A 113 11.31 -13.92 15.75
C MET A 113 10.04 -13.46 16.47
N THR A 114 8.92 -13.39 15.75
CA THR A 114 7.62 -12.99 16.29
C THR A 114 6.57 -14.01 15.85
N ASN A 115 5.82 -14.58 16.79
CA ASN A 115 4.73 -15.53 16.52
C ASN A 115 5.12 -16.71 15.59
N GLY A 116 6.35 -17.23 15.73
CA GLY A 116 6.84 -18.34 14.91
C GLY A 116 7.19 -17.95 13.46
N ARG A 117 7.31 -16.66 13.17
CA ARG A 117 7.78 -16.11 11.90
C ARG A 117 9.07 -15.33 12.13
N ILE A 118 10.03 -15.51 11.23
CA ILE A 118 11.23 -14.68 11.20
C ILE A 118 11.00 -13.46 10.29
N PHE A 119 11.17 -12.30 10.89
CA PHE A 119 11.09 -10.99 10.29
C PHE A 119 12.48 -10.47 9.99
N VAL A 120 12.67 -9.97 8.78
CA VAL A 120 13.98 -9.58 8.26
C VAL A 120 13.90 -8.22 7.59
N PRO A 121 14.97 -7.40 7.64
CA PRO A 121 14.98 -6.10 6.96
C PRO A 121 14.95 -6.32 5.44
N VAL A 122 13.88 -5.89 4.78
CA VAL A 122 13.64 -6.23 3.36
C VAL A 122 14.80 -5.81 2.44
N ARG A 123 15.35 -4.61 2.66
CA ARG A 123 16.47 -4.09 1.86
C ARG A 123 17.72 -4.92 2.01
N PHE A 124 18.02 -5.35 3.24
CA PHE A 124 19.20 -6.16 3.50
C PHE A 124 19.12 -7.51 2.75
N ILE A 125 17.98 -8.19 2.79
CA ILE A 125 17.81 -9.48 2.14
C ILE A 125 17.88 -9.35 0.62
N THR A 126 17.12 -8.40 0.08
CA THR A 126 17.01 -8.19 -1.37
C THR A 126 18.37 -7.82 -1.97
N GLU A 127 19.05 -6.80 -1.44
CA GLU A 127 20.38 -6.41 -1.92
C GLU A 127 21.42 -7.51 -1.73
N SER A 128 21.38 -8.24 -0.61
CA SER A 128 22.32 -9.34 -0.36
C SER A 128 22.18 -10.49 -1.35
N LEU A 129 20.99 -10.73 -1.89
CA LEU A 129 20.71 -11.80 -2.84
C LEU A 129 20.63 -11.33 -4.30
N GLY A 130 21.01 -10.07 -4.57
CA GLY A 130 21.08 -9.52 -5.93
C GLY A 130 19.74 -9.07 -6.51
N TYR A 131 18.73 -8.81 -5.67
CA TYR A 131 17.45 -8.24 -6.06
C TYR A 131 17.41 -6.74 -5.81
N HIS A 132 16.54 -6.05 -6.53
CA HIS A 132 16.25 -4.64 -6.33
C HIS A 132 15.06 -4.46 -5.39
N VAL A 133 15.10 -3.41 -4.57
CA VAL A 133 13.97 -2.98 -3.75
C VAL A 133 13.71 -1.49 -3.93
N GLN A 134 12.45 -1.12 -4.12
CA GLN A 134 11.99 0.26 -4.19
C GLN A 134 10.79 0.43 -3.26
N TYR A 135 10.82 1.48 -2.44
CA TYR A 135 9.65 1.91 -1.70
C TYR A 135 8.98 3.07 -2.43
N GLU A 136 7.67 2.97 -2.62
CA GLU A 136 6.83 4.02 -3.20
C GLU A 136 5.92 4.59 -2.11
N SER A 137 6.04 5.89 -1.86
CA SER A 137 5.32 6.57 -0.77
C SER A 137 3.84 6.82 -1.07
N ILE A 138 3.48 7.06 -2.35
CA ILE A 138 2.11 7.45 -2.74
C ILE A 138 1.09 6.40 -2.29
N ARG A 139 1.40 5.12 -2.49
CA ARG A 139 0.56 3.97 -2.12
C ARG A 139 1.10 3.17 -0.94
N ARG A 140 2.26 3.55 -0.41
CA ARG A 140 3.00 2.78 0.62
C ARG A 140 3.28 1.36 0.16
N MET A 141 3.86 1.20 -1.02
CA MET A 141 4.17 -0.09 -1.61
C MET A 141 5.67 -0.36 -1.62
N VAL A 142 6.05 -1.62 -1.42
CA VAL A 142 7.41 -2.11 -1.64
C VAL A 142 7.43 -2.96 -2.88
N PHE A 143 8.21 -2.54 -3.87
CA PHE A 143 8.47 -3.28 -5.09
C PHE A 143 9.80 -4.00 -4.95
N ILE A 144 9.79 -5.29 -5.22
CA ILE A 144 10.98 -6.14 -5.24
C ILE A 144 11.07 -6.75 -6.62
N THR A 145 12.20 -6.55 -7.29
CA THR A 145 12.39 -7.05 -8.65
C THR A 145 13.69 -7.82 -8.79
N SER A 146 13.62 -8.87 -9.58
CA SER A 146 14.80 -9.60 -10.07
C SER A 146 15.46 -8.87 -11.23
N ASN A 147 16.75 -9.11 -11.46
CA ASN A 147 17.54 -8.38 -12.46
C ASN A 147 17.06 -8.62 -13.90
N ASP A 148 16.48 -9.79 -14.14
CA ASP A 148 15.89 -10.23 -15.40
C ASP A 148 14.40 -9.93 -15.52
N TYR A 149 13.79 -9.34 -14.48
CA TYR A 149 12.40 -8.94 -14.53
C TYR A 149 12.19 -7.77 -15.49
N ALA A 150 11.35 -7.99 -16.49
CA ALA A 150 10.85 -6.97 -17.38
C ALA A 150 9.32 -6.99 -17.39
N PHE A 151 8.71 -5.81 -17.27
CA PHE A 151 7.27 -5.70 -17.39
C PHE A 151 6.82 -6.06 -18.81
N ASN A 152 5.94 -7.05 -18.94
CA ASN A 152 5.37 -7.43 -20.22
C ASN A 152 4.27 -6.44 -20.62
N MET A 153 4.53 -5.59 -21.61
CA MET A 153 3.55 -4.61 -22.11
C MET A 153 2.28 -5.24 -22.69
N ASP A 154 2.35 -6.47 -23.22
CA ASP A 154 1.19 -7.17 -23.74
C ASP A 154 0.17 -7.50 -22.63
N SER A 155 0.61 -7.50 -21.37
CA SER A 155 -0.28 -7.68 -20.23
C SER A 155 -1.36 -6.61 -20.12
N LEU A 156 -1.11 -5.39 -20.62
CA LEU A 156 -2.08 -4.29 -20.60
C LEU A 156 -3.17 -4.42 -21.66
N ASN A 157 -2.96 -5.26 -22.68
CA ASN A 157 -3.84 -5.44 -23.82
C ASN A 157 -4.61 -6.77 -23.80
N GLN A 158 -4.54 -7.51 -22.69
CA GLN A 158 -5.26 -8.76 -22.54
C GLN A 158 -6.78 -8.55 -22.65
N GLU A 159 -7.49 -9.55 -23.19
CA GLU A 159 -8.96 -9.54 -23.24
C GLU A 159 -9.57 -9.46 -21.83
N ASP A 160 -8.92 -10.10 -20.86
CA ASP A 160 -9.24 -9.92 -19.44
C ASP A 160 -8.74 -8.54 -18.97
N LYS A 161 -9.64 -7.57 -18.97
CA LYS A 161 -9.33 -6.20 -18.54
C LYS A 161 -8.96 -6.12 -17.08
N VAL A 162 -9.39 -7.07 -16.25
CA VAL A 162 -9.02 -7.01 -14.83
C VAL A 162 -7.60 -7.50 -14.62
N ALA A 163 -7.17 -8.55 -15.31
CA ALA A 163 -5.76 -8.93 -15.35
C ALA A 163 -4.88 -7.79 -15.89
N ALA A 164 -5.34 -7.10 -16.93
CA ALA A 164 -4.65 -5.94 -17.49
C ALA A 164 -4.55 -4.76 -16.50
N ARG A 165 -5.63 -4.43 -15.79
CA ARG A 165 -5.65 -3.39 -14.77
C ARG A 165 -4.79 -3.76 -13.55
N ARG A 166 -4.74 -5.04 -13.17
CA ARG A 166 -3.83 -5.53 -12.13
C ARG A 166 -2.37 -5.35 -12.55
N ALA A 167 -2.03 -5.70 -13.78
CA ALA A 167 -0.70 -5.47 -14.33
C ALA A 167 -0.39 -3.96 -14.37
N ALA A 168 -1.38 -3.13 -14.68
CA ALA A 168 -1.23 -1.68 -14.65
C ALA A 168 -0.84 -1.14 -13.26
N ILE A 169 -1.56 -1.57 -12.21
CA ILE A 169 -1.27 -1.12 -10.84
C ILE A 169 -0.05 -1.79 -10.22
N SER A 170 0.53 -2.82 -10.83
CA SER A 170 1.75 -3.47 -10.31
C SER A 170 3.05 -2.73 -10.66
N LEU A 171 2.96 -1.67 -11.46
CA LEU A 171 4.09 -0.79 -11.76
C LEU A 171 4.30 0.25 -10.66
N PRO A 172 5.55 0.55 -10.26
CA PRO A 172 5.84 1.61 -9.30
C PRO A 172 5.51 2.99 -9.89
N LEU A 173 4.92 3.87 -9.07
CA LEU A 173 4.61 5.24 -9.50
C LEU A 173 5.87 6.11 -9.55
N THR A 174 6.02 6.86 -10.65
CA THR A 174 7.17 7.75 -10.88
C THR A 174 6.70 9.20 -11.12
N PRO A 175 6.57 10.02 -10.06
CA PRO A 175 6.32 11.45 -10.22
C PRO A 175 7.61 12.20 -10.59
N ASP A 176 7.52 13.15 -11.51
CA ASP A 176 8.60 14.09 -11.90
C ASP A 176 8.39 15.50 -11.31
N PHE A 177 7.42 15.63 -10.40
CA PHE A 177 7.07 16.86 -9.69
C PHE A 177 6.94 16.60 -8.19
N LYS A 178 6.91 17.67 -7.39
CA LYS A 178 6.67 17.57 -5.94
C LYS A 178 5.24 17.12 -5.66
N THR A 179 5.09 15.96 -5.02
CA THR A 179 3.80 15.40 -4.61
C THR A 179 3.15 16.19 -3.46
N LEU A 180 1.84 16.03 -3.28
CA LEU A 180 1.07 16.69 -2.21
C LEU A 180 1.31 16.07 -0.82
N ASP A 181 2.07 14.97 -0.72
CA ASP A 181 2.59 14.34 0.52
C ASP A 181 1.55 14.08 1.63
N ASN A 182 0.28 13.89 1.26
CA ASN A 182 -0.78 13.59 2.19
C ASN A 182 -0.71 12.15 2.73
N PRO A 183 -1.11 11.91 4.00
CA PRO A 183 -1.08 10.58 4.58
C PRO A 183 -2.03 9.63 3.85
N VAL A 184 -1.55 8.41 3.61
CA VAL A 184 -2.36 7.35 2.99
C VAL A 184 -3.34 6.80 4.02
N SER A 185 -4.63 6.93 3.73
CA SER A 185 -5.70 6.29 4.49
C SER A 185 -5.69 4.78 4.28
N PRO A 186 -6.09 3.96 5.28
CA PRO A 186 -6.41 2.56 5.05
C PRO A 186 -7.45 2.36 3.94
N PHE A 187 -8.33 3.36 3.76
CA PHE A 187 -9.22 3.45 2.62
C PHE A 187 -8.49 4.03 1.42
N HIS A 188 -8.34 3.23 0.37
CA HIS A 188 -7.81 3.71 -0.90
C HIS A 188 -8.56 3.08 -2.07
N GLU A 189 -8.40 3.67 -3.23
CA GLU A 189 -9.20 3.32 -4.39
C GLU A 189 -8.43 3.48 -5.70
N TYR A 190 -8.67 2.57 -6.65
CA TYR A 190 -8.25 2.70 -8.04
C TYR A 190 -9.48 2.88 -8.94
N ILE A 191 -9.47 3.91 -9.78
CA ILE A 191 -10.58 4.26 -10.67
C ILE A 191 -10.08 4.21 -12.11
N PHE A 192 -10.62 3.29 -12.90
CA PHE A 192 -10.38 3.20 -14.33
C PHE A 192 -11.61 3.68 -15.10
N LEU A 193 -11.41 4.26 -16.28
CA LEU A 193 -12.52 4.40 -17.23
C LEU A 193 -12.86 3.01 -17.81
N THR A 194 -14.12 2.82 -18.18
CA THR A 194 -14.59 1.57 -18.81
C THR A 194 -13.81 1.31 -20.10
N GLY A 195 -13.31 0.08 -20.25
CA GLY A 195 -12.47 -0.34 -21.38
C GLY A 195 -11.00 0.07 -21.29
N GLU A 196 -10.67 1.11 -20.51
CA GLU A 196 -9.30 1.57 -20.28
C GLU A 196 -8.57 0.68 -19.26
N THR A 197 -7.29 0.44 -19.55
CA THR A 197 -6.39 -0.39 -18.73
C THR A 197 -5.08 0.32 -18.38
N ASN A 198 -4.69 1.34 -19.16
CA ASN A 198 -3.41 2.04 -19.00
C ASN A 198 -3.54 3.43 -18.35
N LYS A 199 -4.75 3.84 -17.96
CA LYS A 199 -5.02 5.13 -17.31
C LYS A 199 -5.95 4.94 -16.13
N TYR A 200 -5.58 5.49 -14.98
CA TYR A 200 -6.39 5.42 -13.77
C TYR A 200 -6.14 6.58 -12.83
N ILE A 201 -7.07 6.78 -11.90
CA ILE A 201 -6.86 7.60 -10.71
C ILE A 201 -6.65 6.67 -9.53
N TYR A 202 -5.58 6.88 -8.76
CA TYR A 202 -5.44 6.32 -7.43
C TYR A 202 -5.85 7.36 -6.40
N TYR A 203 -6.84 7.07 -5.57
CA TYR A 203 -7.31 7.94 -4.50
C TYR A 203 -6.98 7.34 -3.13
N ASN A 204 -6.20 8.04 -2.31
CA ASN A 204 -5.74 7.54 -1.01
C ASN A 204 -6.60 8.03 0.18
N GLY A 205 -7.83 8.45 -0.08
CA GLY A 205 -8.73 9.06 0.89
C GLY A 205 -8.61 10.58 1.00
N HIS A 206 -7.52 11.18 0.50
CA HIS A 206 -7.24 12.62 0.59
C HIS A 206 -6.83 13.18 -0.79
N THR A 207 -5.92 12.48 -1.45
CA THR A 207 -5.30 12.87 -2.71
C THR A 207 -5.68 11.92 -3.83
N GLY A 208 -6.17 12.49 -4.94
CA GLY A 208 -6.30 11.79 -6.20
C GLY A 208 -5.02 11.93 -7.01
N THR A 209 -4.46 10.81 -7.47
CA THR A 209 -3.24 10.71 -8.26
C THR A 209 -3.60 10.17 -9.64
N ILE A 210 -3.39 10.97 -10.68
CA ILE A 210 -3.69 10.60 -12.07
C ILE A 210 -2.47 9.88 -12.63
N VAL A 211 -2.67 8.67 -13.12
CA VAL A 211 -1.60 7.79 -13.63
C VAL A 211 -1.89 7.40 -15.07
N GLU A 212 -0.85 7.45 -15.89
CA GLU A 212 -0.86 6.95 -17.26
C GLU A 212 0.36 6.05 -17.47
N ILE A 213 0.14 4.88 -18.05
CA ILE A 213 1.21 3.93 -18.36
C ILE A 213 1.71 4.18 -19.77
N LYS A 214 3.00 4.49 -19.88
CA LYS A 214 3.72 4.66 -21.16
C LYS A 214 5.04 3.93 -21.10
N ASP A 215 5.34 3.16 -22.14
CA ASP A 215 6.64 2.49 -22.30
C ASP A 215 7.04 1.66 -21.07
N GLY A 216 6.07 0.94 -20.48
CA GLY A 216 6.28 0.10 -19.29
C GLY A 216 6.43 0.86 -17.97
N LYS A 217 6.14 2.17 -17.95
CA LYS A 217 6.27 3.02 -16.76
C LYS A 217 4.93 3.61 -16.38
N ALA A 218 4.56 3.51 -15.10
CA ALA A 218 3.43 4.24 -14.54
C ALA A 218 3.86 5.68 -14.23
N VAL A 219 3.53 6.60 -15.14
CA VAL A 219 3.89 8.01 -15.06
C VAL A 219 2.76 8.77 -14.37
N VAL A 220 3.09 9.42 -13.26
CA VAL A 220 2.14 10.28 -12.56
C VAL A 220 1.97 11.57 -13.36
N GLN A 221 0.75 11.88 -13.80
CA GLN A 221 0.46 13.09 -14.57
C GLN A 221 0.18 14.29 -13.67
N GLY A 222 -0.44 14.07 -12.51
CA GLY A 222 -0.78 15.12 -11.57
C GLY A 222 -1.44 14.57 -10.31
N GLN A 223 -1.53 15.42 -9.28
CA GLN A 223 -2.25 15.12 -8.05
C GLN A 223 -3.17 16.27 -7.68
N TYR A 224 -4.32 15.96 -7.08
CA TYR A 224 -5.27 16.93 -6.56
C TYR A 224 -5.77 16.52 -5.16
N GLU A 225 -6.10 17.50 -4.34
CA GLU A 225 -6.80 17.32 -3.07
C GLU A 225 -8.22 17.83 -3.19
N LEU A 226 -9.20 16.99 -2.83
CA LEU A 226 -10.61 17.40 -2.83
C LEU A 226 -10.89 18.31 -1.63
N GLY A 227 -11.58 19.42 -1.87
CA GLY A 227 -11.91 20.35 -0.80
C GLY A 227 -12.88 19.81 0.25
N LYS A 228 -12.76 20.28 1.49
CA LYS A 228 -13.65 19.95 2.60
C LYS A 228 -15.04 20.55 2.38
N LYS A 229 -16.06 19.69 2.55
CA LYS A 229 -17.51 19.94 2.68
C LYS A 229 -18.01 21.31 2.15
N GLY A 230 -18.62 21.30 0.96
CA GLY A 230 -19.56 22.36 0.57
C GLY A 230 -19.59 22.66 -0.93
N ILE A 231 -18.51 22.37 -1.66
CA ILE A 231 -18.47 22.50 -3.11
C ILE A 231 -17.95 21.18 -3.67
N LEU A 232 -18.87 20.31 -4.11
CA LEU A 232 -18.49 19.15 -4.92
C LEU A 232 -17.65 19.66 -6.10
N PHE A 233 -16.55 18.96 -6.40
CA PHE A 233 -15.76 19.14 -7.62
C PHE A 233 -14.73 20.29 -7.68
N ASN A 234 -14.41 20.96 -6.56
CA ASN A 234 -13.28 21.89 -6.47
C ASN A 234 -12.07 21.27 -5.74
N PHE A 235 -10.87 21.73 -6.09
CA PHE A 235 -9.62 21.28 -5.47
C PHE A 235 -9.12 22.30 -4.44
N GLU A 236 -8.65 21.81 -3.31
CA GLU A 236 -7.93 22.60 -2.30
C GLU A 236 -6.47 22.84 -2.72
N ASP A 237 -5.86 21.84 -3.32
CA ASP A 237 -4.49 21.91 -3.84
C ASP A 237 -4.34 21.00 -5.08
N PHE A 238 -3.37 21.31 -5.93
CA PHE A 238 -3.01 20.48 -7.08
C PHE A 238 -1.54 20.62 -7.46
N SER A 239 -1.01 19.58 -8.12
CA SER A 239 0.38 19.54 -8.60
C SER A 239 0.51 18.76 -9.91
N GLY A 240 1.67 18.88 -10.54
CA GLY A 240 1.98 18.24 -11.82
C GLY A 240 1.34 18.99 -12.99
N LYS A 241 0.71 18.25 -13.91
CA LYS A 241 0.12 18.78 -15.16
C LYS A 241 -1.32 19.26 -15.02
N ILE A 242 -1.88 19.23 -13.81
CA ILE A 242 -3.21 19.83 -13.55
C ILE A 242 -3.08 21.34 -13.68
N THR A 243 -4.04 21.96 -14.34
CA THR A 243 -4.07 23.39 -14.72
C THR A 243 -5.30 24.13 -14.20
N LYS A 244 -6.34 23.41 -13.77
CA LYS A 244 -7.55 23.99 -13.20
C LYS A 244 -7.80 23.50 -11.78
N MET A 245 -8.34 24.38 -10.94
CA MET A 245 -8.73 24.07 -9.55
C MET A 245 -10.06 23.32 -9.43
N ASN A 246 -10.47 22.60 -10.48
CA ASN A 246 -11.74 21.87 -10.49
C ASN A 246 -11.70 20.70 -11.50
N ILE A 247 -12.76 19.90 -11.50
CA ILE A 247 -12.91 18.71 -12.36
C ILE A 247 -12.95 19.00 -13.87
N GLU A 248 -13.06 20.26 -14.29
CA GLU A 248 -13.01 20.61 -15.71
C GLU A 248 -11.59 20.62 -16.26
N ASP A 249 -10.59 20.33 -15.42
CA ASP A 249 -9.22 20.12 -15.87
C ASP A 249 -9.19 19.03 -16.95
N PRO A 250 -8.48 19.20 -18.08
CA PRO A 250 -8.46 18.22 -19.15
C PRO A 250 -8.05 16.80 -18.72
N LEU A 251 -7.22 16.65 -17.68
CA LEU A 251 -6.80 15.34 -17.18
C LEU A 251 -7.89 14.63 -16.37
N LEU A 252 -8.80 15.38 -15.76
CA LEU A 252 -9.83 14.88 -14.86
C LEU A 252 -11.21 14.85 -15.51
N LYS A 253 -11.44 15.72 -16.47
CA LYS A 253 -12.68 15.84 -17.23
C LYS A 253 -13.24 14.49 -17.70
N PRO A 254 -12.43 13.53 -18.21
CA PRO A 254 -12.95 12.21 -18.55
C PRO A 254 -13.60 11.52 -17.34
N TYR A 255 -12.91 11.42 -16.21
CA TYR A 255 -13.35 10.69 -15.01
C TYR A 255 -14.58 11.30 -14.33
N PHE A 256 -14.77 12.61 -14.41
CA PHE A 256 -15.83 13.30 -13.67
C PHE A 256 -17.04 13.70 -14.52
N LEU A 257 -16.88 13.94 -15.83
CA LEU A 257 -18.03 14.04 -16.72
C LEU A 257 -18.60 12.66 -17.09
N SER A 258 -17.81 11.61 -16.88
CA SER A 258 -18.23 10.21 -16.96
C SER A 258 -18.33 9.58 -15.57
N MET A 259 -19.08 10.17 -14.61
CA MET A 259 -19.58 9.42 -13.42
C MET A 259 -20.42 8.17 -13.80
N HIS A 260 -20.41 7.80 -15.07
CA HIS A 260 -20.91 6.61 -15.69
C HIS A 260 -19.79 6.11 -16.61
N GLY A 261 -19.42 4.84 -16.49
CA GLY A 261 -18.30 4.25 -17.20
C GLY A 261 -17.00 4.24 -16.39
N ILE A 262 -17.07 3.99 -15.09
CA ILE A 262 -15.89 3.76 -14.25
C ILE A 262 -15.91 2.39 -13.59
N VAL A 263 -14.71 1.85 -13.35
CA VAL A 263 -14.48 0.66 -12.55
C VAL A 263 -13.61 1.03 -11.37
N GLY A 264 -14.15 0.85 -10.17
CA GLY A 264 -13.50 1.20 -8.92
C GLY A 264 -13.11 -0.03 -8.09
N PHE A 265 -11.92 -0.01 -7.52
CA PHE A 265 -11.44 -1.00 -6.55
C PHE A 265 -11.14 -0.29 -5.24
N LYS A 266 -12.02 -0.42 -4.25
CA LYS A 266 -11.91 0.27 -2.96
C LYS A 266 -11.50 -0.69 -1.85
N ASN A 267 -10.37 -0.43 -1.19
CA ASN A 267 -10.01 -1.10 0.05
C ASN A 267 -10.79 -0.46 1.22
N ASN A 268 -11.43 -1.28 2.04
CA ASN A 268 -12.22 -0.83 3.19
C ASN A 268 -11.40 -0.73 4.50
N GLY A 269 -10.10 -1.05 4.46
CA GLY A 269 -9.22 -0.98 5.63
C GLY A 269 -9.46 -2.06 6.69
N ASP A 270 -10.44 -2.94 6.49
CA ASP A 270 -10.78 -4.10 7.33
C ASP A 270 -10.33 -5.43 6.70
N GLY A 271 -9.50 -5.35 5.66
CA GLY A 271 -9.08 -6.51 4.87
C GLY A 271 -10.06 -6.92 3.78
N THR A 272 -11.18 -6.19 3.60
CA THR A 272 -12.10 -6.36 2.48
C THR A 272 -11.87 -5.32 1.38
N MET A 273 -12.24 -5.69 0.16
CA MET A 273 -12.27 -4.80 -0.99
C MET A 273 -13.68 -4.78 -1.59
N LEU A 274 -14.13 -3.60 -1.98
CA LEU A 274 -15.32 -3.35 -2.78
C LEU A 274 -14.89 -3.12 -4.23
N VAL A 275 -15.35 -3.96 -5.16
CA VAL A 275 -15.24 -3.68 -6.59
C VAL A 275 -16.58 -3.15 -7.05
N TYR A 276 -16.61 -2.01 -7.74
CA TYR A 276 -17.85 -1.46 -8.27
C TYR A 276 -17.72 -0.97 -9.71
N TYR A 277 -18.87 -0.96 -10.39
CA TYR A 277 -19.01 -0.58 -11.79
C TYR A 277 -20.14 0.41 -11.91
N GLU A 278 -19.85 1.59 -12.45
CA GLU A 278 -20.88 2.54 -12.83
C GLU A 278 -21.01 2.52 -14.34
N TYR A 279 -22.23 2.40 -14.87
CA TYR A 279 -22.48 2.44 -16.31
C TYR A 279 -23.78 3.18 -16.63
N GLU A 280 -23.84 3.74 -17.83
CA GLU A 280 -25.04 4.35 -18.41
C GLU A 280 -25.26 3.74 -19.79
N HIS A 281 -26.44 3.16 -20.01
CA HIS A 281 -26.85 2.59 -21.29
C HIS A 281 -28.25 3.11 -21.66
N GLY A 282 -28.32 4.11 -22.53
CA GLY A 282 -29.56 4.83 -22.80
C GLY A 282 -29.91 5.74 -21.63
N THR A 283 -31.05 5.51 -20.97
CA THR A 283 -31.50 6.28 -19.79
C THR A 283 -31.30 5.56 -18.46
N GLU A 284 -30.82 4.31 -18.48
CA GLU A 284 -30.63 3.50 -17.28
C GLU A 284 -29.24 3.71 -16.67
N ARG A 285 -29.21 3.85 -15.34
CA ARG A 285 -28.01 3.98 -14.51
C ARG A 285 -28.00 2.89 -13.46
N ALA A 286 -26.87 2.23 -13.29
CA ALA A 286 -26.73 1.19 -12.27
C ALA A 286 -25.31 1.15 -11.71
N THR A 287 -25.24 0.71 -10.45
CA THR A 287 -24.01 0.34 -9.76
C THR A 287 -24.07 -1.14 -9.42
N VAL A 288 -23.05 -1.90 -9.81
CA VAL A 288 -22.88 -3.30 -9.40
C VAL A 288 -21.68 -3.37 -8.49
N SER A 289 -21.82 -4.03 -7.34
CA SER A 289 -20.82 -4.04 -6.26
C SER A 289 -20.56 -5.45 -5.74
N PHE A 290 -19.30 -5.78 -5.48
CA PHE A 290 -18.89 -7.06 -4.88
C PHE A 290 -17.92 -6.80 -3.74
N THR A 291 -18.11 -7.50 -2.61
CA THR A 291 -17.22 -7.43 -1.45
C THR A 291 -16.55 -8.78 -1.23
N GLY A 292 -15.25 -8.77 -0.97
CA GLY A 292 -14.44 -9.97 -0.71
C GLY A 292 -13.15 -9.61 -0.01
N SER A 293 -12.31 -10.59 0.35
CA SER A 293 -11.00 -10.27 0.92
C SER A 293 -10.14 -9.53 -0.11
N HIS A 294 -9.39 -8.54 0.34
CA HIS A 294 -8.55 -7.68 -0.49
C HIS A 294 -7.58 -8.49 -1.36
N SER A 295 -6.97 -9.53 -0.79
CA SER A 295 -6.08 -10.44 -1.52
C SER A 295 -6.79 -11.26 -2.59
N ASN A 296 -8.00 -11.77 -2.32
CA ASN A 296 -8.75 -12.55 -3.29
C ASN A 296 -9.25 -11.70 -4.46
N LEU A 297 -9.63 -10.44 -4.22
CA LEU A 297 -10.19 -9.58 -5.26
C LEU A 297 -9.13 -8.92 -6.14
N ILE A 298 -7.92 -8.66 -5.63
CA ILE A 298 -6.78 -8.33 -6.48
C ILE A 298 -6.43 -9.54 -7.36
N GLN A 299 -6.43 -10.76 -6.80
CA GLN A 299 -5.95 -11.94 -7.52
C GLN A 299 -6.99 -12.60 -8.46
N ASN A 300 -8.27 -12.62 -8.12
CA ASN A 300 -9.32 -13.40 -8.82
C ASN A 300 -10.66 -12.65 -8.99
N PRO A 301 -10.81 -11.85 -10.07
CA PRO A 301 -12.01 -11.05 -10.34
C PRO A 301 -13.00 -11.70 -11.33
N TRP A 302 -12.79 -12.98 -11.69
CA TRP A 302 -13.23 -13.64 -12.92
C TRP A 302 -14.74 -13.71 -13.24
N GLU A 303 -15.64 -13.31 -12.34
CA GLU A 303 -17.09 -13.34 -12.60
C GLU A 303 -17.70 -11.99 -13.02
N ILE A 304 -16.97 -10.88 -12.87
CA ILE A 304 -17.64 -9.58 -12.74
C ILE A 304 -17.86 -8.83 -14.06
N GLU A 305 -16.93 -8.90 -15.01
CA GLU A 305 -17.06 -8.20 -16.30
C GLU A 305 -17.73 -9.07 -17.39
N ARG A 306 -17.74 -10.40 -17.20
CA ARG A 306 -18.48 -11.34 -18.05
C ARG A 306 -19.98 -11.36 -17.79
N SER A 307 -20.43 -10.91 -16.62
CA SER A 307 -21.84 -10.66 -16.43
C SER A 307 -22.17 -9.37 -17.18
N GLU A 308 -22.60 -9.48 -18.43
CA GLU A 308 -23.42 -8.42 -19.01
C GLU A 308 -24.47 -8.01 -17.95
N PRO A 309 -24.85 -6.73 -17.83
CA PRO A 309 -25.93 -6.29 -16.94
C PRO A 309 -27.31 -6.85 -17.35
N ARG A 310 -27.35 -7.84 -18.23
CA ARG A 310 -28.55 -8.58 -18.59
C ARG A 310 -28.75 -9.70 -17.57
N LYS A 311 -29.55 -9.35 -16.56
CA LYS A 311 -30.23 -10.24 -15.61
C LYS A 311 -29.31 -10.87 -14.56
N LYS A 312 -29.03 -10.13 -13.48
CA LYS A 312 -29.17 -10.64 -12.11
C LYS A 312 -28.86 -9.53 -11.11
N ARG A 313 -29.89 -9.09 -10.38
CA ARG A 313 -29.69 -8.59 -9.02
C ARG A 313 -29.24 -9.81 -8.20
N ILE A 314 -27.96 -9.88 -7.87
CA ILE A 314 -27.51 -10.75 -6.77
C ILE A 314 -27.18 -9.81 -5.63
N PHE A 315 -28.07 -9.73 -4.65
CA PHE A 315 -27.66 -9.42 -3.30
C PHE A 315 -27.18 -10.74 -2.72
N VAL A 316 -25.90 -10.83 -2.37
CA VAL A 316 -25.42 -11.88 -1.48
C VAL A 316 -25.44 -11.26 -0.09
N GLU A 317 -26.38 -11.72 0.73
CA GLU A 317 -26.41 -11.46 2.19
C GLU A 317 -25.26 -12.21 2.89
#